data_AF-A0A3L7U8R0-F1
#
_entry.id   AF-A0A3L7U8R0-F1
#
_cell.length_a   1.000
_cell.length_b   1.000
_cell.length_c   1.000
_cell.angle_alpha   90.00
_cell.angle_beta   90.00
_cell.angle_gamma   90.00
#
_symmetry.space_group_name_H-M   'P 1'
#
loop_
_entity.id
_entity.type
_entity.pdbx_description
1 polymer ?
#
loop_
_entity_poly.entity_id
_entity_poly.type
_entity_poly.pdbx_seq_one_letter_code
_entity_poly.pdbx_strand_id
1 'polypeptide(L)'
;MSYKQLFLLILTIWSAELFTRLLFDTLIQPQMEYMTYYLETDKEGTFRGGHIAKLGDRGWQMVSAVANPQNKDEMILFFQRRTLMSSGR
;
A
#
# COMPACT_ATOMS: atom_id res chain seq x y z
N MET A 1 -5.70 33.54 -34.86
CA MET A 1 -5.31 33.38 -33.44
C MET A 1 -3.82 33.70 -33.34
N SER A 2 -3.42 34.65 -32.49
CA SER A 2 -2.02 35.12 -32.44
C SER A 2 -1.13 34.09 -31.76
N TYR A 3 0.11 33.89 -32.23
CA TYR A 3 1.09 32.98 -31.63
C TYR A 3 1.28 33.21 -30.13
N LYS A 4 1.18 34.48 -29.69
CA LYS A 4 1.23 34.87 -28.28
C LYS A 4 0.10 34.25 -27.45
N GLN A 5 -1.11 34.14 -28.01
CA GLN A 5 -2.27 33.55 -27.34
C GLN A 5 -2.13 32.03 -27.22
N LEU A 6 -1.60 31.37 -28.26
CA LEU A 6 -1.35 29.93 -28.24
C LEU A 6 -0.28 29.56 -27.19
N PHE A 7 0.81 30.33 -27.14
CA PHE A 7 1.87 30.14 -26.15
C PHE A 7 1.36 30.31 -24.71
N LEU A 8 0.58 31.37 -24.45
CA LEU A 8 -0.03 31.58 -23.14
C LEU A 8 -0.97 30.43 -22.77
N LEU A 9 -1.79 29.94 -23.70
CA LEU A 9 -2.68 28.80 -23.46
C LEU A 9 -1.89 27.56 -23.00
N ILE A 10 -0.83 27.20 -23.73
CA ILE A 10 0.00 26.02 -23.42
C ILE A 10 0.68 26.19 -22.05
N LEU A 11 1.23 27.37 -21.76
CA LEU A 11 1.86 27.67 -20.48
C LEU A 11 0.86 27.56 -19.32
N THR A 12 -0.38 28.00 -19.54
CA THR A 12 -1.43 27.96 -18.52
C THR A 12 -1.85 26.53 -18.22
N ILE A 13 -2.01 25.69 -19.26
CA ILE A 13 -2.32 24.26 -19.12
C ILE A 13 -1.21 23.54 -18.36
N TRP A 14 0.05 23.74 -18.76
CA TRP A 14 1.21 23.14 -18.10
C TRP A 14 1.33 23.55 -16.64
N SER A 15 1.11 24.84 -16.35
CA SER A 15 1.17 25.36 -14.98
C SER A 15 0.05 24.75 -14.14
N ALA A 16 -1.19 24.70 -14.65
CA ALA A 16 -2.31 24.10 -13.94
C ALA A 16 -2.10 22.60 -13.67
N GLU A 17 -1.55 21.84 -14.62
CA GLU A 17 -1.23 20.42 -14.44
C GLU A 17 -0.14 20.22 -13.38
N LEU A 18 0.91 21.04 -13.40
CA LEU A 18 2.00 20.96 -12.42
C LEU A 18 1.49 21.27 -11.00
N PHE A 19 0.73 22.37 -10.85
CA PHE A 19 0.19 22.77 -9.56
C PHE A 19 -0.79 21.75 -8.99
N THR A 20 -1.65 21.17 -9.84
CA THR A 20 -2.60 20.14 -9.37
C THR A 20 -1.87 18.88 -8.91
N ARG A 21 -0.91 18.34 -9.68
CA ARG A 21 -0.15 17.16 -9.24
C ARG A 21 0.60 17.38 -7.93
N LEU A 22 1.31 18.49 -7.81
CA LEU A 22 2.04 18.84 -6.58
C LEU A 22 1.11 18.99 -5.37
N LEU A 23 -0.06 19.61 -5.54
CA LEU A 23 -1.06 19.72 -4.47
C LEU A 23 -1.65 18.35 -4.08
N PHE A 24 -1.95 17.48 -5.04
CA PHE A 24 -2.48 16.14 -4.76
C PHE A 24 -1.45 15.25 -4.04
N ASP A 25 -0.19 15.26 -4.49
CA ASP A 25 0.88 14.47 -3.88
C ASP A 25 1.23 14.94 -2.46
N THR A 26 1.07 16.24 -2.16
CA THR A 26 1.31 16.79 -0.82
C THR A 26 0.14 16.58 0.14
N LEU A 27 -1.10 16.58 -0.37
CA LEU A 27 -2.31 16.40 0.45
C LEU A 27 -2.59 14.94 0.81
N ILE A 28 -2.21 13.99 -0.04
CA ILE A 28 -2.48 12.56 0.17
C ILE A 28 -1.17 11.86 0.54
N GLN A 29 -0.74 12.02 1.78
CA GLN A 29 0.40 11.27 2.27
C GLN A 29 0.06 9.77 2.31
N PRO A 30 0.87 8.92 1.67
CA PRO A 30 0.67 7.48 1.76
C PRO A 30 1.09 7.01 3.15
N GLN A 31 0.15 6.39 3.87
CA GLN A 31 0.42 5.75 5.14
C GLN A 31 0.82 4.29 4.92
N MET A 32 1.81 3.83 5.67
CA MET A 32 2.15 2.41 5.72
C MET A 32 1.42 1.75 6.90
N GLU A 33 0.62 0.74 6.60
CA GLU A 33 -0.03 -0.12 7.58
C GLU A 33 0.73 -1.43 7.70
N TYR A 34 0.82 -1.95 8.92
CA TYR A 34 1.51 -3.20 9.25
C TYR A 34 0.54 -4.16 9.92
N MET A 35 0.69 -5.45 9.62
CA MET A 35 -0.14 -6.51 10.18
C MET A 35 0.68 -7.77 10.40
N THR A 36 0.43 -8.44 11.52
CA THR A 36 1.10 -9.68 11.91
C THR A 36 0.08 -10.81 11.95
N TYR A 37 0.41 -11.96 11.36
CA TYR A 37 -0.40 -13.17 11.38
C TYR A 37 0.40 -14.31 12.01
N TYR A 38 -0.26 -15.10 12.86
CA TYR A 38 0.29 -16.32 13.43
C TYR A 38 -0.30 -17.50 12.68
N LEU A 39 0.57 -18.32 12.09
CA LEU A 39 0.24 -19.57 11.45
C LEU A 39 0.63 -20.71 12.38
N GLU A 40 -0.36 -21.47 12.81
CA GLU A 40 -0.14 -22.74 13.51
C GLU A 40 -0.03 -23.87 12.48
N THR A 41 0.94 -24.74 12.71
CA THR A 41 1.13 -25.97 11.92
C THR A 41 0.23 -27.06 12.50
N ASP A 42 -0.57 -27.73 11.66
CA ASP A 42 -1.32 -28.91 12.10
C ASP A 42 -0.36 -30.09 12.37
N LYS A 43 -0.84 -31.12 13.09
CA LYS A 43 -0.06 -32.33 13.42
C LYS A 43 0.51 -33.07 12.20
N GLU A 44 -0.02 -32.77 11.01
CA GLU A 44 0.39 -33.32 9.72
C GLU A 44 1.39 -32.43 8.97
N GLY A 45 1.92 -31.35 9.60
CA GLY A 45 2.88 -30.44 8.98
C GLY A 45 2.28 -29.47 7.97
N THR A 46 0.94 -29.41 7.87
CA THR A 46 0.23 -28.56 6.91
C THR A 46 -0.15 -27.22 7.57
N PHE A 47 0.30 -26.11 7.00
CA PHE A 47 -0.05 -24.76 7.45
C PHE A 47 -1.50 -24.43 7.12
N ARG A 48 -2.36 -24.21 8.12
CA ARG A 48 -3.77 -23.85 7.92
C ARG A 48 -3.91 -22.35 7.64
N GLY A 49 -3.62 -21.95 6.40
CA GLY A 49 -3.58 -20.55 5.96
C GLY A 49 -4.75 -20.06 5.09
N GLY A 50 -5.96 -20.61 5.23
CA GLY A 50 -7.09 -20.34 4.32
C GLY A 50 -7.51 -18.86 4.18
N HIS A 51 -7.18 -18.02 5.17
CA HIS A 51 -7.47 -16.59 5.14
C HIS A 51 -6.37 -15.72 4.51
N ILE A 52 -5.16 -16.26 4.29
CA ILE A 52 -4.01 -15.49 3.76
C ILE A 52 -4.20 -15.16 2.28
N ALA A 53 -4.85 -16.05 1.51
CA ALA A 53 -5.11 -15.82 0.09
C ALA A 53 -5.87 -14.49 -0.17
N LYS A 54 -6.80 -14.13 0.73
CA LYS A 54 -7.60 -12.90 0.63
C LYS A 54 -6.83 -11.62 1.00
N LEU A 55 -5.62 -11.73 1.55
CA LEU A 55 -4.80 -10.57 1.94
C LEU A 55 -4.18 -9.90 0.72
N GLY A 56 -3.74 -10.69 -0.27
CA GLY A 56 -3.22 -10.18 -1.54
C GLY A 56 -4.24 -9.32 -2.28
N ASP A 57 -5.49 -9.79 -2.37
CA ASP A 57 -6.60 -9.05 -3.00
C ASP A 57 -6.90 -7.71 -2.31
N ARG A 58 -6.53 -7.57 -1.03
CA ARG A 58 -6.72 -6.36 -0.22
C ARG A 58 -5.50 -5.43 -0.24
N GLY A 59 -4.50 -5.73 -1.06
CA GLY A 59 -3.27 -4.96 -1.23
C GLY A 59 -2.21 -5.20 -0.16
N TRP A 60 -2.36 -6.23 0.66
CA TRP A 60 -1.34 -6.59 1.65
C TRP A 60 -0.22 -7.40 1.00
N GLN A 61 1.02 -7.01 1.29
CA GLN A 61 2.23 -7.68 0.82
C GLN A 61 2.98 -8.29 2.00
N MET A 62 3.36 -9.56 1.88
CA MET A 62 4.19 -10.21 2.89
C MET A 62 5.62 -9.66 2.79
N VAL A 63 6.19 -9.27 3.93
CA VAL A 63 7.55 -8.72 4.04
C VAL A 63 8.51 -9.73 4.65
N SER A 64 8.02 -10.51 5.62
CA SER A 64 8.85 -11.50 6.32
C SER A 64 8.00 -12.62 6.89
N ALA A 65 8.63 -13.78 7.06
CA ALA A 65 8.09 -14.94 7.74
C ALA A 65 9.17 -15.46 8.70
N VAL A 66 8.86 -15.56 9.99
CA VAL A 66 9.81 -15.94 11.04
C VAL A 66 9.19 -17.02 11.90
N ALA A 67 9.95 -18.08 12.21
CA ALA A 67 9.51 -19.08 13.18
C ALA A 67 9.38 -18.45 14.57
N ASN A 68 8.31 -18.76 15.32
CA ASN A 68 8.15 -18.21 16.66
C ASN A 68 9.26 -18.79 17.58
N PRO A 69 10.11 -17.94 18.19
CA PRO A 69 11.20 -18.42 19.04
C PRO A 69 10.71 -19.12 20.32
N GLN A 70 9.46 -18.88 20.73
CA GLN A 70 8.82 -19.51 21.89
C GLN A 70 8.05 -20.79 21.54
N ASN A 71 7.55 -20.90 20.31
CA ASN A 71 6.82 -22.07 19.83
C ASN A 71 7.27 -22.46 18.41
N LYS A 72 8.02 -23.55 18.29
CA LYS A 72 8.58 -24.00 17.00
C LYS A 72 7.51 -24.47 15.99
N ASP A 73 6.30 -24.74 16.45
CA ASP A 73 5.19 -25.18 15.61
C ASP A 73 4.38 -23.99 15.05
N GLU A 74 4.76 -22.76 15.42
CA GLU A 74 4.15 -21.51 14.96
C GLU A 74 5.09 -20.72 14.05
N MET A 75 4.51 -20.13 13.00
CA MET A 75 5.19 -19.17 12.12
C MET A 75 4.50 -17.82 12.20
N ILE A 76 5.29 -16.77 12.35
CA ILE A 76 4.84 -15.38 12.39
C ILE A 76 5.07 -14.78 11.00
N LEU A 77 3.99 -14.34 10.37
CA LEU A 77 4.01 -13.65 9.08
C LEU A 77 3.80 -12.16 9.27
N PHE A 78 4.67 -11.36 8.65
CA PHE A 78 4.59 -9.91 8.67
C PHE A 78 4.14 -9.41 7.30
N PHE A 79 3.09 -8.57 7.31
CA PHE A 79 2.53 -7.96 6.13
C PHE A 79 2.59 -6.43 6.22
N GLN A 80 2.73 -5.78 5.08
CA GLN A 80 2.63 -4.34 4.92
C GLN A 80 1.65 -3.97 3.82
N ARG A 81 1.04 -2.80 3.93
CA ARG A 81 0.22 -2.22 2.87
C ARG A 81 0.40 -0.71 2.86
N ARG A 82 0.50 -0.15 1.65
CA ARG A 82 0.42 1.30 1.45
C ARG A 82 -1.03 1.70 1.28
N THR A 83 -1.56 2.53 2.18
CA THR A 83 -2.89 3.12 2.06
C THR A 83 -2.77 4.61 1.80
N LEU A 84 -3.65 5.14 0.96
CA LEU A 84 -3.82 6.58 0.85
C LEU A 84 -4.68 7.00 2.03
N MET A 85 -4.23 8.00 2.80
CA MET A 85 -5.06 8.57 3.85
C MET A 85 -6.33 9.11 3.18
N SER A 86 -7.46 8.44 3.38
CA SER A 86 -8.76 9.03 3.06
C SER A 86 -8.92 10.20 4.02
N SER A 87 -8.73 11.43 3.54
CA SER A 87 -9.18 12.63 4.25
C SER A 87 -10.65 12.42 4.60
N GLY A 88 -10.90 12.10 5.86
CA GLY A 88 -12.11 11.44 6.30
C GLY A 88 -12.36 11.73 7.77
N ARG A 89 -12.38 13.01 8.10
CA ARG A 89 -13.31 13.65 9.05
C ARG A 89 -13.21 15.16 8.94
#